data_AF-A0A3P7K456-F1
#
_entry.id   AF-A0A3P7K456-F1
#
_cell.length_a   1.000
_cell.length_b   1.000
_cell.length_c   1.000
_cell.angle_alpha   90.00
_cell.angle_beta   90.00
_cell.angle_gamma   90.00
#
_symmetry.space_group_name_H-M   'P 1'
#
loop_
_entity.id
_entity.type
_entity.pdbx_description
1 polymer ?
#
loop_
_entity_poly.entity_id
_entity_poly.type
_entity_poly.pdbx_seq_one_letter_code
_entity_poly.pdbx_strand_id
1 'polypeptide(L)'
;MTHMNPPLAMLASLWFYMTPQPPKPAMHDIVMGNYQPDWSSTWREEPCNCAPAGYGGLIPYFDPAYYPQEFVQLNEQNRLRCVASVYANPSMYSLNNATSPCLNH
;
A
#
# COMPACT_ATOMS: atom_id res chain seq x y z
N MET A 1 -33.90 18.08 17.10
CA MET A 1 -32.63 18.81 17.32
C MET A 1 -31.52 18.07 16.61
N THR A 2 -31.09 18.56 15.44
CA THR A 2 -29.90 18.07 14.74
C THR A 2 -28.68 18.53 15.52
N HIS A 3 -27.93 17.58 16.07
CA HIS A 3 -26.74 17.84 16.89
C HIS A 3 -25.58 18.30 15.98
N MET A 4 -25.59 19.58 15.61
CA MET A 4 -24.64 20.22 14.69
C MET A 4 -23.38 20.66 15.44
N ASN A 5 -22.68 19.73 16.10
CA ASN A 5 -21.33 20.01 16.61
C ASN A 5 -20.34 19.65 15.49
N PRO A 6 -19.83 20.63 14.71
CA PRO A 6 -18.99 20.35 13.54
C PRO A 6 -17.77 19.46 13.84
N PRO A 7 -17.02 19.64 14.95
CA PRO A 7 -15.88 18.77 15.20
C PRO A 7 -16.30 17.33 15.52
N LEU A 8 -17.43 17.13 16.19
CA LEU A 8 -17.94 15.79 16.48
C LEU A 8 -18.37 15.07 15.20
N ALA A 9 -18.98 15.78 14.26
CA ALA A 9 -19.34 15.24 12.95
C ALA A 9 -18.09 14.83 12.15
N MET A 10 -17.05 15.66 12.12
CA MET A 10 -15.79 15.35 11.43
C MET A 10 -15.06 14.15 12.07
N LEU A 11 -15.03 14.08 13.39
CA LEU A 11 -14.44 12.94 14.10
C LEU A 11 -15.19 11.64 13.84
N ALA A 12 -16.52 11.67 13.77
CA ALA A 12 -17.34 10.51 13.42
C ALA A 12 -17.09 10.05 11.97
N SER A 13 -16.98 10.98 11.02
CA SER A 13 -16.62 10.68 9.62
C SER A 13 -15.23 10.07 9.51
N LEU A 14 -14.23 10.62 10.23
CA LEU A 14 -12.88 10.08 10.25
C LEU A 14 -12.83 8.69 10.89
N TRP A 15 -13.55 8.50 12.00
CA TRP A 15 -13.66 7.19 12.64
C TRP A 15 -14.23 6.16 11.67
N PHE A 16 -15.32 6.46 10.97
CA PHE A 16 -15.90 5.58 9.94
C PHE A 16 -14.93 5.31 8.79
N TYR A 17 -14.15 6.31 8.36
CA TYR A 17 -13.15 6.17 7.29
C TYR A 17 -11.99 5.24 7.69
N MET A 18 -11.58 5.27 8.96
CA MET A 18 -10.43 4.52 9.49
C MET A 18 -10.78 3.17 10.09
N THR A 19 -12.06 2.89 10.40
CA THR A 19 -12.44 1.65 11.10
C THR A 19 -12.92 0.56 10.13
N PRO A 20 -12.28 -0.62 10.11
CA PRO A 20 -12.80 -1.77 9.40
C PRO A 20 -14.09 -2.26 10.06
N GLN A 21 -15.07 -2.65 9.25
CA GLN A 21 -16.34 -3.23 9.69
C GLN A 21 -16.50 -4.61 9.04
N PRO A 22 -16.05 -5.71 9.67
CA PRO A 22 -16.07 -7.05 9.07
C PRO A 22 -17.44 -7.37 8.46
N PRO A 23 -17.53 -7.83 7.19
CA PRO A 23 -16.44 -8.27 6.32
C PRO A 23 -15.73 -7.16 5.50
N LYS A 24 -16.11 -5.89 5.66
CA LYS A 24 -15.59 -4.75 4.88
C LYS A 24 -14.33 -4.15 5.54
N PRO A 25 -13.22 -3.95 4.79
CA PRO A 25 -12.04 -3.23 5.30
C PRO A 25 -12.35 -1.74 5.50
N ALA A 26 -11.44 -1.01 6.17
CA ALA A 26 -11.57 0.44 6.29
C ALA A 26 -11.48 1.11 4.91
N MET A 27 -12.22 2.19 4.70
CA MET A 27 -12.14 2.95 3.45
C MET A 27 -10.74 3.52 3.22
N HIS A 28 -10.07 3.94 4.30
CA HIS A 28 -8.67 4.36 4.27
C HIS A 28 -7.78 3.33 3.59
N ASP A 29 -7.90 2.05 3.93
CA ASP A 29 -6.99 1.00 3.44
C ASP A 29 -7.25 0.65 1.96
N ILE A 30 -8.48 0.87 1.47
CA ILE A 30 -8.80 0.77 0.04
C ILE A 30 -8.22 1.94 -0.75
N VAL A 31 -8.22 3.14 -0.17
CA VAL A 31 -7.65 4.34 -0.81
C VAL A 31 -6.12 4.35 -0.72
N MET A 32 -5.59 3.84 0.40
CA MET A 32 -4.17 3.81 0.74
C MET A 32 -3.54 2.44 0.49
N GLY A 33 -4.20 1.59 -0.30
CA GLY A 33 -3.57 0.38 -0.82
C GLY A 33 -2.34 0.81 -1.62
N ASN A 34 -1.17 0.32 -1.23
CA ASN A 34 0.09 0.74 -1.83
C ASN A 34 0.98 -0.46 -2.14
N TYR A 35 1.79 -0.33 -3.17
CA TYR A 35 2.89 -1.25 -3.41
C TYR A 35 4.00 -1.05 -2.40
N GLN A 36 4.43 -2.17 -1.82
CA GLN A 36 5.58 -2.26 -0.94
C GLN A 36 6.47 -3.42 -1.39
N PRO A 37 7.75 -3.45 -0.97
CA PRO A 37 8.57 -4.62 -1.18
C PRO A 37 7.84 -5.85 -0.65
N ASP A 38 7.83 -6.91 -1.44
CA ASP A 38 7.30 -8.20 -1.01
C ASP A 38 8.26 -8.78 0.03
N TRP A 39 7.99 -8.45 1.29
CA TRP A 39 8.78 -8.91 2.41
C TRP A 39 8.94 -10.43 2.39
N SER A 40 7.93 -11.19 1.90
CA SER A 40 7.98 -12.65 1.82
C SER A 40 9.03 -13.24 0.87
N SER A 41 9.53 -12.42 -0.06
CA SER A 41 10.59 -12.77 -1.02
C SER A 41 11.89 -12.01 -0.81
N THR A 42 11.92 -10.94 0.01
CA THR A 42 13.15 -10.14 0.24
C THR A 42 14.34 -10.93 0.77
N TRP A 43 14.12 -12.02 1.51
CA TRP A 43 15.15 -12.90 2.04
C TRP A 43 15.55 -14.06 1.10
N ARG A 44 14.93 -14.16 -0.09
CA ARG A 44 15.20 -15.21 -1.07
C ARG A 44 16.21 -14.73 -2.11
N GLU A 45 16.91 -15.68 -2.73
CA GLU A 45 17.83 -15.44 -3.87
C GLU A 45 17.04 -15.28 -5.19
N GLU A 46 16.10 -14.34 -5.19
CA GLU A 46 15.27 -13.98 -6.34
C GLU A 46 15.22 -12.44 -6.45
N PRO A 47 15.02 -11.85 -7.63
CA PRO A 47 14.93 -10.40 -7.78
C PRO A 47 13.87 -9.77 -6.85
N CYS A 48 14.17 -8.62 -6.25
CA CYS A 48 13.20 -7.97 -5.37
C CYS A 48 11.92 -7.65 -6.13
N ASN A 49 10.78 -8.08 -5.58
CA ASN A 49 9.47 -7.78 -6.13
C ASN A 49 8.67 -6.89 -5.18
N CYS A 50 7.59 -6.31 -5.68
CA CYS A 50 6.63 -5.58 -4.87
C CYS A 50 5.26 -6.24 -4.89
N ALA A 51 4.62 -6.26 -3.72
CA ALA A 51 3.28 -6.77 -3.50
C ALA A 51 2.37 -5.66 -2.94
N PRO A 52 1.05 -5.75 -3.17
CA PRO A 52 0.11 -4.84 -2.56
C PRO A 52 0.07 -5.04 -1.04
N ALA A 53 0.18 -3.94 -0.30
CA ALA A 53 0.11 -3.89 1.15
C ALA A 53 -1.07 -3.02 1.59
N GLY A 54 -1.75 -3.43 2.66
CA GLY A 54 -2.85 -2.69 3.27
C GLY A 54 -2.41 -1.60 4.25
N TYR A 55 -1.13 -1.28 4.30
CA TYR A 55 -0.57 -0.23 5.15
C TYR A 55 0.22 0.77 4.29
N GLY A 56 0.22 2.03 4.73
CA GLY A 56 0.63 3.18 3.92
C GLY A 56 1.96 3.01 3.19
N GLY A 57 1.98 3.39 1.91
CA GLY A 57 3.14 3.46 1.03
C GLY A 57 2.99 4.64 0.07
N LEU A 58 4.00 4.86 -0.78
CA LEU A 58 4.05 6.03 -1.68
C LEU A 58 3.45 5.75 -3.07
N ILE A 59 3.34 4.48 -3.45
CA ILE A 59 2.98 4.08 -4.80
C ILE A 59 1.65 3.33 -4.75
N PRO A 60 0.58 3.85 -5.37
CA PRO A 60 -0.76 3.31 -5.19
C PRO A 60 -0.93 1.95 -5.88
N TYR A 61 -1.73 1.10 -5.26
CA TYR A 61 -2.27 -0.13 -5.82
C TYR A 61 -3.79 -0.02 -5.91
N PHE A 62 -4.33 -0.31 -7.10
CA PHE A 62 -5.76 -0.24 -7.37
C PHE A 62 -6.37 -1.65 -7.43
N ASP A 63 -7.15 -2.01 -6.41
CA ASP A 63 -7.79 -3.32 -6.36
C ASP A 63 -8.84 -3.48 -7.49
N PRO A 64 -8.74 -4.52 -8.35
CA PRO A 64 -9.69 -4.78 -9.42
C PRO A 64 -11.14 -4.98 -8.98
N ALA A 65 -11.40 -5.34 -7.71
CA ALA A 65 -12.75 -5.49 -7.17
C ALA A 65 -13.44 -4.15 -6.90
N TYR A 66 -12.67 -3.06 -6.76
CA TYR A 66 -13.19 -1.77 -6.30
C TYR A 66 -12.90 -0.61 -7.27
N TYR A 67 -11.91 -0.73 -8.15
CA TYR A 67 -11.50 0.33 -9.07
C TYR A 67 -11.82 0.01 -10.54
N PRO A 68 -12.13 1.03 -11.37
CA PRO A 68 -12.28 0.89 -12.82
C PRO A 68 -11.02 0.35 -13.51
N GLN A 69 -11.18 -0.31 -14.67
CA GLN A 69 -10.07 -0.95 -15.38
C GLN A 69 -8.96 0.02 -15.78
N GLU A 70 -9.27 1.30 -16.01
CA GLU A 70 -8.26 2.29 -16.39
C GLU A 70 -7.20 2.48 -15.30
N PHE A 71 -7.62 2.42 -14.03
CA PHE A 71 -6.72 2.51 -12.88
C PHE A 71 -5.98 1.20 -12.64
N VAL A 72 -6.68 0.06 -12.79
CA VAL A 72 -6.06 -1.27 -12.62
C VAL A 72 -4.93 -1.50 -13.63
N GLN A 73 -5.04 -0.95 -14.84
CA GLN A 73 -3.97 -1.01 -15.85
C GLN A 73 -2.68 -0.30 -15.40
N LEU A 74 -2.77 0.67 -14.48
CA LEU A 74 -1.60 1.35 -13.92
C LEU A 74 -0.84 0.50 -12.91
N ASN A 75 -1.45 -0.58 -12.39
CA ASN A 75 -0.84 -1.40 -11.35
C ASN A 75 0.50 -2.00 -11.78
N GLU A 76 0.62 -2.47 -13.01
CA GLU A 76 1.91 -3.03 -13.46
C GLU A 76 2.99 -1.96 -13.54
N GLN A 77 2.65 -0.77 -14.03
CA GLN A 77 3.59 0.35 -14.03
C GLN A 77 3.96 0.77 -12.61
N ASN A 78 3.00 0.80 -11.69
CA ASN A 78 3.22 1.13 -10.29
C ASN A 78 4.07 0.07 -9.59
N ARG A 79 3.85 -1.21 -9.87
CA ARG A 79 4.70 -2.31 -9.39
C ARG A 79 6.14 -2.11 -9.82
N LEU A 80 6.37 -1.80 -11.09
CA LEU A 80 7.72 -1.52 -11.61
C LEU A 80 8.35 -0.29 -10.96
N ARG A 81 7.57 0.78 -10.70
CA ARG A 81 8.05 1.95 -9.96
C ARG A 81 8.46 1.60 -8.53
N CYS A 82 7.71 0.71 -7.88
CA CYS A 82 8.05 0.23 -6.54
C CYS A 82 9.35 -0.58 -6.55
N VAL A 83 9.50 -1.50 -7.51
CA VAL A 83 10.75 -2.25 -7.65
C VAL A 83 11.92 -1.28 -7.88
N ALA A 84 11.76 -0.31 -8.80
CA ALA A 84 12.79 0.70 -9.05
C ALA A 84 13.13 1.53 -7.80
N SER A 85 12.16 1.90 -6.96
CA SER A 85 12.43 2.64 -5.72
C SER A 85 13.15 1.79 -4.68
N VAL A 86 12.86 0.49 -4.61
CA VAL A 86 13.58 -0.46 -3.74
C VAL A 86 15.07 -0.52 -4.10
N TYR A 87 15.40 -0.66 -5.38
CA TYR A 87 16.80 -0.70 -5.83
C TYR A 87 17.48 0.67 -5.75
N ALA A 88 16.75 1.77 -5.97
CA ALA A 88 17.31 3.11 -5.90
C ALA A 88 17.67 3.52 -4.46
N ASN A 89 16.87 3.12 -3.47
CA ASN A 89 17.15 3.40 -2.07
C ASN A 89 16.60 2.28 -1.14
N PRO A 90 17.32 1.16 -1.00
CA PRO A 90 16.86 0.02 -0.20
C PRO A 90 16.73 0.36 1.28
N SER A 91 17.54 1.30 1.79
CA SER A 91 17.50 1.72 3.20
C SER A 91 16.17 2.35 3.60
N MET A 92 15.45 2.97 2.65
CA MET A 92 14.10 3.51 2.89
C MET A 92 13.10 2.43 3.32
N TYR A 93 13.34 1.18 2.89
CA TYR A 93 12.51 0.02 3.23
C TYR A 93 13.14 -0.87 4.30
N SER A 94 14.17 -0.37 5.01
CA SER A 94 14.96 -1.16 5.95
C SER A 94 15.63 -2.39 5.31
N LEU A 95 15.90 -2.36 4.01
CA LEU A 95 16.61 -3.42 3.28
C LEU A 95 18.09 -3.07 3.14
N ASN A 96 18.94 -4.09 3.12
CA ASN A 96 20.37 -3.95 2.87
C ASN A 96 20.93 -5.24 2.26
N ASN A 97 22.08 -5.15 1.58
CA ASN A 97 22.66 -6.29 0.86
C ASN A 97 23.10 -7.46 1.77
N ALA A 98 23.21 -7.26 3.08
CA ALA A 98 23.61 -8.32 4.02
C ALA A 98 22.42 -9.17 4.47
N THR A 99 21.24 -8.59 4.63
CA THR A 99 20.03 -9.27 5.12
C THR A 99 18.98 -9.51 4.03
N SER A 100 19.13 -8.87 2.88
CA SER A 100 18.15 -8.89 1.79
C SER A 100 18.83 -9.36 0.50
N PRO A 101 18.94 -10.69 0.27
CA PRO A 101 19.59 -11.25 -0.90
C PRO A 101 18.96 -10.82 -2.23
N CYS A 102 17.67 -10.42 -2.22
CA CYS A 102 16.98 -9.98 -3.42
C CYS A 102 17.63 -8.78 -4.12
N LEU A 103 18.38 -7.95 -3.38
CA LEU A 103 19.05 -6.76 -3.89
C LEU A 103 20.29 -7.09 -4.76
N ASN A 104 20.74 -8.34 -4.76
CA ASN A 104 21.94 -8.77 -5.49
C ASN A 104 21.64 -9.22 -6.94
N HIS A 105 20.42 -9.00 -7.41
CA HIS A 105 19.93 -9.33 -8.77
C HIS A 105 19.49 -8.07 -9.50
#